data_AF-A0A2N5FYH6-F1
#
_entry.id   AF-A0A2N5FYH6-F1
#
_cell.length_a   1.000
_cell.length_b   1.000
_cell.length_c   1.000
_cell.angle_alpha   90.00
_cell.angle_beta   90.00
_cell.angle_gamma   90.00
#
_symmetry.space_group_name_H-M   'P 1'
#
loop_
_entity.id
_entity.type
_entity.pdbx_description
1 polymer ?
#
loop_
_entity_poly.entity_id
_entity_poly.type
_entity_poly.pdbx_seq_one_letter_code
_entity_poly.pdbx_strand_id
1 'polypeptide(L)' 'MMRWGQLIKMGKQRFVRMYTLAISIPLALDYYIIKFLLDSFHISFAFTEILIVWAVCLLFGAVLASYVWSRMDRLG' A
#
# COMPACT_ATOMS: atom_id res chain seq x y z
N MET A 1 32.16 -12.24 -2.31
CA MET A 1 30.94 -13.01 -2.66
C MET A 1 29.76 -12.45 -1.89
N MET A 2 29.05 -11.48 -2.47
CA MET A 2 27.82 -10.96 -1.89
C MET A 2 26.79 -12.11 -1.94
N ARG A 3 26.46 -12.68 -0.78
CA ARG A 3 25.66 -13.91 -0.67
C ARG A 3 24.31 -13.65 -1.32
N TRP A 4 23.94 -14.42 -2.34
CA TRP A 4 22.65 -14.34 -3.07
C TRP A 4 21.42 -14.05 -2.17
N GLY A 5 21.38 -14.57 -0.95
CA GLY A 5 20.33 -14.27 0.03
C GLY A 5 20.21 -12.80 0.47
N GLN A 6 21.30 -12.01 0.47
CA GLN A 6 21.24 -10.56 0.71
C GLN A 6 20.58 -9.84 -0.48
N LEU A 7 20.84 -10.31 -1.70
CA LEU A 7 20.28 -9.74 -2.93
C LEU A 7 18.77 -9.97 -3.00
N ILE A 8 18.31 -11.16 -2.62
CA ILE A 8 16.87 -11.49 -2.49
C ILE A 8 16.20 -10.64 -1.40
N LYS A 9 16.84 -10.45 -0.23
CA LYS A 9 16.30 -9.61 0.85
C LYS A 9 16.17 -8.13 0.43
N MET A 10 17.18 -7.59 -0.26
CA MET A 10 17.10 -6.22 -0.80
C MET A 10 16.01 -6.10 -1.87
N GLY A 11 15.86 -7.11 -2.74
CA GLY A 11 14.79 -7.18 -3.73
C GLY A 11 13.40 -7.18 -3.08
N LYS A 12 13.18 -8.02 -2.06
CA LYS A 12 11.95 -8.08 -1.27
C LYS A 12 11.60 -6.72 -0.67
N GLN A 13 12.56 -6.06 -0.04
CA GLN A 13 12.31 -4.77 0.61
C GLN A 13 11.94 -3.68 -0.40
N ARG A 14 12.59 -3.68 -1.57
CA ARG A 14 12.30 -2.73 -2.64
C ARG A 14 10.93 -2.99 -3.27
N PHE A 15 10.59 -4.26 -3.52
CA PHE A 15 9.28 -4.68 -4.01
C PHE A 15 8.18 -4.27 -3.03
N VAL A 16 8.33 -4.58 -1.75
CA VAL A 16 7.33 -4.26 -0.72
C VAL A 16 7.07 -2.76 -0.66
N ARG A 17 8.11 -1.93 -0.66
CA ARG A 17 7.96 -0.47 -0.62
C ARG A 17 7.25 0.08 -1.87
N MET A 18 7.69 -0.32 -3.06
CA MET A 18 7.10 0.16 -4.31
C MET A 18 5.65 -0.28 -4.45
N TYR A 19 5.35 -1.55 -4.15
CA TYR A 19 4.00 -2.10 -4.22
C TYR A 19 3.06 -1.43 -3.23
N THR A 20 3.51 -1.20 -1.99
CA THR A 20 2.73 -0.50 -0.96
C THR A 20 2.38 0.92 -1.40
N LEU A 21 3.35 1.68 -1.92
CA LEU A 21 3.12 3.04 -2.42
C LEU A 21 2.14 3.04 -3.61
N ALA A 22 2.37 2.16 -4.58
CA ALA A 22 1.54 2.04 -5.76
C ALA A 22 0.07 1.70 -5.45
N ILE A 23 -0.17 0.86 -4.43
CA ILE A 23 -1.53 0.49 -4.00
C ILE A 23 -2.16 1.53 -3.08
N SER A 24 -1.36 2.24 -2.29
CA SER A 24 -1.88 3.25 -1.36
C SER A 24 -2.57 4.42 -2.05
N ILE A 25 -2.12 4.77 -3.26
CA ILE A 25 -2.68 5.88 -4.06
C ILE A 25 -4.13 5.57 -4.51
N PRO A 26 -4.41 4.47 -5.24
CA PRO A 26 -5.78 4.16 -5.65
C PRO A 26 -6.69 3.89 -4.46
N LEU A 27 -6.22 3.22 -3.39
CA LEU A 27 -7.04 3.01 -2.18
C LEU A 27 -7.45 4.31 -1.50
N ALA A 28 -6.53 5.26 -1.38
CA ALA A 28 -6.84 6.56 -0.81
C ALA A 28 -7.84 7.32 -1.72
N LEU A 29 -7.66 7.22 -3.04
CA LEU A 29 -8.56 7.85 -4.01
C LEU A 29 -9.98 7.25 -3.95
N ASP A 30 -10.09 5.92 -3.87
CA ASP A 30 -11.36 5.21 -3.71
C ASP A 30 -12.10 5.65 -2.45
N TYR A 31 -11.39 5.83 -1.33
CA TYR A 31 -11.96 6.35 -0.10
C TYR A 31 -12.61 7.72 -0.29
N TYR A 32 -11.93 8.65 -0.97
CA TYR A 32 -12.47 9.98 -1.24
C TYR A 32 -13.65 9.97 -2.21
N ILE A 33 -13.63 9.08 -3.22
CA ILE A 33 -14.77 8.89 -4.12
C ILE A 33 -15.99 8.41 -3.34
N ILE A 34 -15.83 7.38 -2.49
CA ILE A 34 -16.92 6.83 -1.68
C ILE A 34 -17.45 7.89 -0.71
N LYS A 35 -16.55 8.62 -0.04
CA LYS A 35 -16.93 9.71 0.86
C LYS A 35 -17.73 10.79 0.13
N PHE A 36 -17.28 11.20 -1.06
CA PHE A 36 -17.96 12.19 -1.88
C PHE A 36 -19.39 11.76 -2.27
N LEU A 37 -19.56 10.47 -2.59
CA LEU A 37 -20.88 9.89 -2.89
C LEU A 37 -21.79 9.86 -1.65
N LEU A 38 -21.24 9.58 -0.46
CA LEU A 38 -21.99 9.49 0.79
C LEU A 38 -22.35 10.87 1.36
N ASP A 39 -21.48 11.86 1.21
CA ASP A 39 -21.65 13.22 1.74
C ASP A 39 -22.49 14.11 0.79
N SER A 40 -23.33 13.51 -0.07
CA SER A 40 -24.22 14.23 -0.99
C SER A 40 -23.51 15.31 -1.82
N PHE A 41 -22.33 15.00 -2.36
CA PHE A 41 -21.49 15.91 -3.15
C PHE A 41 -20.89 17.10 -2.36
N HIS A 42 -20.92 17.07 -1.03
CA HIS A 42 -20.09 17.95 -0.21
C HIS A 42 -18.71 17.35 0.02
N ILE A 43 -17.70 18.21 -0.03
CA ILE A 43 -16.31 17.83 0.19
C ILE A 43 -15.83 18.58 1.43
N SER A 44 -15.93 17.92 2.58
CA SER A 44 -15.22 18.35 3.79
C SER A 44 -13.85 17.67 3.85
N PHE A 45 -12.78 18.44 3.64
CA PHE A 45 -11.41 17.97 3.75
C PHE A 45 -10.87 18.21 5.16
N ALA A 46 -10.79 17.14 5.95
CA ALA A 46 -10.08 17.15 7.23
C ALA A 46 -8.66 16.62 7.03
N PHE A 47 -7.64 17.43 7.35
CA PHE A 47 -6.24 17.02 7.22
C PHE A 47 -5.90 15.78 8.06
N THR A 48 -6.48 15.66 9.25
CA THR A 48 -6.34 14.50 10.14
C THR A 48 -6.88 13.22 9.50
N GLU A 49 -7.97 13.32 8.75
CA GLU A 49 -8.58 12.19 8.05
C GLU A 49 -7.71 11.69 6.90
N ILE A 50 -7.14 12.59 6.10
CA ILE A 50 -6.16 12.25 5.05
C ILE A 50 -5.03 11.42 5.65
N LEU A 51 -4.46 11.86 6.78
CA LEU A 51 -3.36 11.17 7.44
C LEU A 51 -3.76 9.77 7.92
N ILE A 52 -4.93 9.62 8.52
CA ILE A 52 -5.44 8.32 9.02
C ILE A 52 -5.68 7.36 7.85
N VAL A 53 -6.39 7.81 6.81
CA VAL A 53 -6.69 7.01 5.62
C VAL A 53 -5.40 6.56 4.96
N TRP A 54 -4.44 7.47 4.81
CA TRP A 54 -3.17 7.15 4.19
C TRP A 54 -2.35 6.15 5.03
N ALA A 55 -2.33 6.29 6.35
CA ALA A 55 -1.69 5.32 7.25
C ALA A 55 -2.33 3.93 7.14
N VAL A 56 -3.66 3.84 7.07
CA VAL A 56 -4.38 2.57 6.88
C VAL A 56 -4.06 1.96 5.52
N CYS A 57 -4.05 2.76 4.45
CA CYS A 57 -3.71 2.29 3.11
C CYS A 57 -2.26 1.77 3.02
N LEU A 58 -1.32 2.42 3.70
CA LEU A 58 0.08 1.97 3.76
C LEU A 58 0.20 0.65 4.53
N LEU A 59 -0.50 0.48 5.65
CA LEU A 59 -0.52 -0.79 6.39
C LEU A 59 -1.10 -1.91 5.53
N PHE A 60 -2.22 -1.66 4.86
CA PHE A 60 -2.87 -2.65 4.00
C PHE A 60 -1.99 -3.04 2.81
N GLY A 61 -1.39 -2.05 2.15
CA GLY A 61 -0.45 -2.27 1.05
C GLY A 61 0.79 -3.06 1.49
N ALA A 62 1.32 -2.81 2.68
CA ALA A 62 2.47 -3.55 3.22
C ALA A 62 2.14 -5.02 3.50
N VAL A 63 0.98 -5.30 4.10
CA VAL A 63 0.50 -6.66 4.34
C VAL A 63 0.32 -7.40 3.01
N LEU A 64 -0.39 -6.80 2.05
CA LEU A 64 -0.57 -7.38 0.72
C LEU A 64 0.75 -7.62 0.01
N ALA A 65 1.67 -6.66 0.01
CA ALA A 65 2.97 -6.81 -0.63
C ALA A 65 3.78 -7.97 -0.03
N SER A 66 3.74 -8.10 1.30
CA SER A 66 4.43 -9.19 2.00
C SER A 66 3.82 -10.55 1.67
N TYR A 67 2.49 -10.61 1.54
CA TYR A 67 1.75 -11.81 1.16
C TYR A 67 2.06 -12.21 -0.29
N VAL A 68 2.00 -11.27 -1.24
CA VAL A 68 2.32 -11.50 -2.65
C VAL A 68 3.75 -12.01 -2.81
N TRP A 69 4.72 -11.37 -2.15
CA TRP A 69 6.10 -11.84 -2.17
C TRP A 69 6.21 -13.26 -1.60
N SER A 70 5.57 -13.55 -0.47
CA SER A 70 5.59 -14.89 0.12
C SER A 70 4.94 -15.95 -0.80
N ARG A 71 3.99 -15.57 -1.65
CA ARG A 71 3.38 -16.48 -2.64
C ARG A 71 4.32 -16.70 -3.81
N MET A 72 4.98 -15.65 -4.31
CA MET A 72 6.00 -15.77 -5.37
C MET A 72 7.16 -16.66 -4.95
N ASP A 73 7.65 -16.49 -3.71
CA ASP A 73 8.75 -17.28 -3.13
C ASP A 73 8.40 -18.77 -2.92
N ARG A 74 7.10 -19.12 -2.94
CA ARG A 74 6.63 -20.53 -2.89
C ARG A 74 6.37 -21.13 -4.26
N LEU A 75 6.33 -20.31 -5.32
CA LEU A 75 5.99 -20.71 -6.69
C LEU A 75 7.22 -20.82 -7.60
N GLY A 76 8.36 -20.23 -7.22
CA GLY A 76 9.66 -20.36 -7.89
C GLY A 76 10.63 -21.21 -7.08
#